data_AF-A0A5G2RAK7-F1
#
_entry.id   AF-A0A5G2RAK7-F1
#
_cell.length_a   1.000
_cell.length_b   1.000
_cell.length_c   1.000
_cell.angle_alpha   90.00
_cell.angle_beta   90.00
_cell.angle_gamma   90.00
#
_symmetry.space_group_name_H-M   'P 1'
#
loop_
_entity.id
_entity.type
_entity.pdbx_description
1 polymer ?
#
loop_
_entity_poly.entity_id
_entity_poly.type
_entity_poly.pdbx_seq_one_letter_code
_entity_poly.pdbx_strand_id
1 'polypeptide(L)'
;GSPRQLVVQPGLEPRYPVPNPGCLSGSDEGELCLNSAQCKSNCCQHDTILSLSRCALKARENSECSAFTLYGVYYKCPCERGLTCEGDKSLVGSITNTNFGICHDVGRSSD
;
A
#
# COMPACT_ATOMS: atom_id res chain seq x y z
N GLY A 1 -24.67 -16.32 22.21
CA GLY A 1 -23.67 -15.60 21.39
C GLY A 1 -22.75 -14.87 22.33
N SER A 2 -21.45 -15.15 22.28
CA SER A 2 -20.47 -14.71 23.28
C SER A 2 -20.23 -13.18 23.23
N PRO A 3 -20.20 -12.46 24.36
CA PRO A 3 -19.97 -11.02 24.38
C PRO A 3 -18.48 -10.70 24.16
N ARG A 4 -18.18 -9.72 23.29
CA ARG A 4 -16.81 -9.21 23.12
C ARG A 4 -16.45 -8.33 24.32
N GLN A 5 -15.56 -8.81 25.16
CA GLN A 5 -15.03 -8.06 26.29
C GLN A 5 -13.93 -7.12 25.80
N LEU A 6 -14.15 -5.81 25.93
CA LEU A 6 -13.16 -4.78 25.65
C LEU A 6 -12.19 -4.72 26.84
N VAL A 7 -10.99 -5.30 26.70
CA VAL A 7 -9.98 -5.26 27.76
C VAL A 7 -9.17 -3.97 27.60
N VAL A 8 -9.45 -2.98 28.45
CA VAL A 8 -8.62 -1.78 28.62
C VAL A 8 -7.52 -2.13 29.63
N GLN A 9 -6.29 -2.30 29.17
CA GLN A 9 -5.12 -2.45 30.06
C GLN A 9 -4.50 -1.07 30.36
N PRO A 10 -4.25 -0.74 31.64
CA PRO A 10 -3.58 0.50 32.02
C PRO A 10 -2.06 0.36 31.86
N GLY A 11 -1.43 1.35 31.20
CA GLY A 11 0.01 1.36 30.93
C GLY A 11 0.28 1.58 29.44
N LEU A 12 0.13 2.82 28.99
CA LEU A 12 0.47 3.22 27.62
C LEU A 12 2.00 3.28 27.46
N GLU A 13 2.61 2.14 27.16
CA GLU A 13 3.81 2.13 26.32
C GLU A 13 3.36 1.93 24.87
N PRO A 14 3.89 2.69 23.90
CA PRO A 14 3.62 2.44 22.50
C PRO A 14 4.12 1.04 22.17
N ARG A 15 3.18 0.12 22.00
CA ARG A 15 3.45 -1.26 21.62
C ARG A 15 3.85 -1.24 20.15
N TYR A 16 5.13 -0.98 19.89
CA TYR A 16 5.70 -1.23 18.57
C TYR A 16 5.48 -2.72 18.25
N PRO A 17 4.81 -3.06 17.14
CA PRO A 17 4.67 -4.47 16.77
C PRO A 17 6.07 -5.05 16.59
N VAL A 18 6.43 -5.97 17.49
CA VAL A 18 7.68 -6.73 17.46
C VAL A 18 7.69 -7.54 16.15
N PRO A 19 8.69 -7.38 15.27
CA PRO A 19 8.74 -8.15 14.04
C PRO A 19 8.92 -9.63 14.37
N ASN A 20 7.91 -10.46 14.07
CA ASN A 20 8.08 -11.90 14.16
C ASN A 20 8.97 -12.38 12.99
N PRO A 21 9.96 -13.28 13.20
CA PRO A 21 10.95 -13.69 12.19
C PRO A 21 10.38 -14.51 11.01
N GLY A 22 9.07 -14.54 10.82
CA GLY A 22 8.38 -15.26 9.75
C GLY A 22 7.07 -14.56 9.39
N CYS A 23 7.13 -13.55 8.52
CA CYS A 23 5.96 -12.92 7.92
C CYS A 23 5.34 -13.87 6.86
N LEU A 24 4.70 -14.95 7.32
CA LEU A 24 4.00 -15.94 6.50
C LEU A 24 2.48 -15.68 6.42
N SER A 25 1.96 -14.76 7.23
CA SER A 25 0.57 -14.31 7.21
C SER A 25 0.59 -12.81 7.02
N GLY A 26 0.24 -12.33 5.82
CA GLY A 26 0.25 -10.90 5.53
C GLY A 26 -0.67 -10.13 6.49
N SER A 27 -0.26 -8.92 6.83
CA SER A 27 -1.01 -7.92 7.58
C SER A 27 -2.24 -7.43 6.83
N ASP A 28 -3.25 -7.06 7.62
CA ASP A 28 -4.48 -6.44 7.16
C ASP A 28 -4.28 -4.95 6.86
N GLU A 29 -5.30 -4.33 6.26
CA GLU A 29 -5.24 -2.93 5.88
C GLU A 29 -5.16 -1.98 7.08
N GLY A 30 -4.40 -0.90 6.94
CA GLY A 30 -4.17 0.09 8.01
C GLY A 30 -3.11 -0.33 9.03
N GLU A 31 -2.66 -1.59 9.02
CA GLU A 31 -1.54 -2.05 9.85
C GLU A 31 -0.21 -1.45 9.36
N LEU A 32 0.72 -1.30 10.30
CA LEU A 32 2.07 -0.82 10.03
C LEU A 32 2.83 -1.81 9.13
N CYS A 33 3.54 -1.29 8.13
CA CYS A 33 4.36 -2.11 7.24
C CYS A 33 5.69 -1.42 6.94
N LEU A 34 6.71 -2.23 6.65
CA LEU A 34 8.03 -1.76 6.17
C LEU A 34 8.28 -2.17 4.71
N ASN A 35 7.46 -3.08 4.18
CA ASN A 35 7.57 -3.58 2.82
C ASN A 35 6.21 -4.14 2.38
N SER A 36 5.86 -3.92 1.11
CA SER A 36 4.63 -4.40 0.50
C SER A 36 4.43 -5.91 0.60
N ALA A 37 5.51 -6.71 0.66
CA ALA A 37 5.42 -8.16 0.87
C ALA A 37 4.76 -8.56 2.20
N GLN A 38 4.68 -7.64 3.17
CA GLN A 38 4.02 -7.88 4.45
C GLN A 38 2.50 -7.70 4.37
N CYS A 39 1.97 -7.06 3.33
CA CYS A 39 0.55 -6.75 3.21
C CYS A 39 -0.18 -7.80 2.36
N LYS A 40 -1.40 -8.21 2.76
CA LYS A 40 -2.24 -9.09 1.91
C LYS A 40 -2.51 -8.48 0.53
N SER A 41 -2.71 -7.16 0.49
CA SER A 41 -2.89 -6.39 -0.75
C SER A 41 -1.60 -6.23 -1.56
N ASN A 42 -0.44 -6.60 -1.01
CA ASN A 42 0.87 -6.31 -1.59
C ASN A 42 1.10 -4.80 -1.86
N CYS A 43 0.50 -3.92 -1.06
CA CYS A 43 0.80 -2.50 -1.08
C CYS A 43 1.04 -1.96 0.33
N CYS A 44 2.24 -1.43 0.55
CA CYS A 44 2.61 -0.64 1.71
C CYS A 44 2.73 0.83 1.28
N GLN A 45 1.85 1.70 1.80
CA GLN A 45 1.71 3.09 1.36
C GLN A 45 2.07 4.08 2.47
N HIS A 46 2.57 5.25 2.08
CA HIS A 46 2.83 6.39 2.96
C HIS A 46 2.55 7.71 2.23
N ASP A 47 2.10 8.73 2.95
CA ASP A 47 1.68 10.00 2.32
C ASP A 47 2.85 10.95 2.05
N THR A 48 3.94 10.85 2.82
CA THR A 48 5.10 11.75 2.75
C THR A 48 6.41 11.01 3.07
N ILE A 49 7.57 11.55 2.68
CA ILE A 49 8.89 10.93 2.92
C ILE A 49 9.12 10.51 4.39
N LEU A 50 8.58 11.28 5.35
CA LEU A 50 8.80 11.06 6.79
C LEU A 50 7.61 10.39 7.50
N SER A 51 6.52 10.09 6.80
CA SER A 51 5.36 9.43 7.40
C SER A 51 5.56 7.92 7.52
N LEU A 52 4.90 7.36 8.52
CA LEU A 52 4.85 5.93 8.78
C LEU A 52 4.07 5.20 7.67
N SER A 53 4.61 4.09 7.16
CA SER A 53 3.95 3.32 6.11
C SER A 53 2.95 2.31 6.66
N ARG A 54 1.82 2.16 5.96
CA ARG A 54 0.72 1.25 6.34
C ARG A 54 0.22 0.45 5.14
N CYS A 55 -0.30 -0.74 5.39
CA CYS A 55 -0.92 -1.55 4.35
C CYS A 55 -2.18 -0.86 3.80
N ALA A 56 -2.33 -0.84 2.48
CA ALA A 56 -3.45 -0.17 1.82
C ALA A 56 -3.99 -0.99 0.64
N LEU A 57 -5.23 -0.69 0.22
CA LEU A 57 -5.82 -1.27 -0.98
C LEU A 57 -5.03 -0.85 -2.22
N LYS A 58 -4.99 -1.75 -3.19
CA LYS A 58 -4.54 -1.39 -4.54
C LYS A 58 -5.51 -0.39 -5.18
N ALA A 59 -5.01 0.40 -6.12
CA ALA A 59 -5.80 1.40 -6.81
C ALA A 59 -6.83 0.73 -7.75
N ARG A 60 -8.08 1.12 -7.62
CA ARG A 60 -9.21 0.68 -8.48
C ARG A 60 -9.23 1.45 -9.80
N GLU A 61 -10.08 1.05 -10.72
CA GLU A 61 -10.27 1.75 -12.00
C GLU A 61 -10.63 3.24 -11.76
N ASN A 62 -10.07 4.13 -12.59
CA ASN A 62 -10.23 5.58 -12.52
C ASN A 62 -9.73 6.22 -11.22
N SER A 63 -8.86 5.54 -10.46
CA SER A 63 -8.20 6.11 -9.28
C SER A 63 -6.71 6.34 -9.50
N GLU A 64 -6.14 7.25 -8.70
CA GLU A 64 -4.72 7.58 -8.74
C GLU A 64 -3.86 6.38 -8.35
N CYS A 65 -2.81 6.14 -9.11
CA CYS A 65 -1.86 5.06 -8.90
C CYS A 65 -0.43 5.55 -9.05
N SER A 66 0.52 4.82 -8.48
CA SER A 66 1.93 4.94 -8.83
C SER A 66 2.34 3.77 -9.73
N ALA A 67 3.23 4.04 -10.67
CA ALA A 67 3.96 2.97 -11.34
C ALA A 67 4.69 2.08 -10.30
N PHE A 68 4.85 0.79 -10.63
CA PHE A 68 5.56 -0.17 -9.78
C PHE A 68 6.98 0.31 -9.49
N THR A 69 7.40 0.28 -8.22
CA THR A 69 8.74 0.74 -7.83
C THR A 69 9.48 -0.36 -7.07
N LEU A 70 10.80 -0.40 -7.26
CA LEU A 70 11.66 -1.46 -6.70
C LEU A 70 11.78 -1.36 -5.17
N TYR A 71 11.44 -0.21 -4.58
CA TYR A 71 11.63 0.08 -3.16
C TYR A 71 10.62 -0.63 -2.24
N GLY A 72 9.58 -1.26 -2.80
CA GLY A 72 8.63 -2.05 -2.04
C GLY A 72 7.71 -1.24 -1.12
N VAL A 73 7.72 0.09 -1.20
CA VAL A 73 6.84 1.03 -0.49
C VAL A 73 6.43 2.12 -1.48
N TYR A 74 5.20 2.63 -1.37
CA TYR A 74 4.57 3.47 -2.38
C TYR A 74 3.99 4.77 -1.81
N TYR A 75 4.04 5.87 -2.55
CA TYR A 75 3.22 7.05 -2.24
C TYR A 75 1.74 6.86 -2.59
N LYS A 76 1.49 6.16 -3.71
CA LYS A 76 0.16 5.76 -4.19
C LYS A 76 0.24 4.30 -4.58
N CYS A 77 -0.72 3.48 -4.15
CA CYS A 77 -0.68 2.06 -4.46
C CYS A 77 -0.75 1.79 -5.97
N PRO A 78 -0.14 0.69 -6.44
CA PRO A 78 -0.31 0.25 -7.82
C PRO A 78 -1.75 -0.23 -8.05
N CYS A 79 -2.15 -0.32 -9.32
CA CYS A 79 -3.49 -0.76 -9.68
C CYS A 79 -3.77 -2.22 -9.31
N GLU A 80 -5.06 -2.53 -9.18
CA GLU A 80 -5.56 -3.90 -9.11
C GLU A 80 -5.20 -4.71 -10.36
N ARG A 81 -5.28 -6.05 -10.25
CA ARG A 81 -4.97 -6.92 -11.39
C ARG A 81 -5.94 -6.65 -12.54
N GLY A 82 -5.42 -6.52 -13.75
CA GLY A 82 -6.21 -6.23 -14.96
C GLY A 82 -6.20 -4.76 -15.37
N LEU A 83 -5.75 -3.87 -14.49
CA LEU A 83 -5.66 -2.44 -14.75
C LEU A 83 -4.22 -2.01 -15.01
N THR A 84 -4.03 -1.05 -15.91
CA THR A 84 -2.76 -0.39 -16.17
C THR A 84 -2.76 1.01 -15.58
N CYS A 85 -1.68 1.37 -14.89
CA CYS A 85 -1.47 2.72 -14.41
C CYS A 85 -0.97 3.60 -15.57
N GLU A 86 -1.84 4.40 -16.16
CA GLU A 86 -1.52 5.35 -17.23
C GLU A 86 -1.23 6.72 -16.63
N GLY A 87 0.02 7.16 -16.71
CA GLY A 87 0.45 8.47 -16.23
C GLY A 87 1.69 8.94 -16.97
N ASP A 88 2.02 10.22 -16.81
CA ASP A 88 3.22 10.81 -17.38
C ASP A 88 4.48 10.15 -16.76
N LYS A 89 5.12 9.27 -17.53
CA LYS A 89 6.36 8.58 -17.13
C LYS A 89 7.57 9.51 -17.35
N SER A 90 7.65 10.59 -16.60
CA SER A 90 8.79 11.50 -16.67
C SER A 90 10.00 10.91 -15.93
N LEU A 91 11.21 11.09 -16.47
CA LEU A 91 12.46 10.67 -15.82
C LEU A 91 12.58 11.22 -14.39
N VAL A 92 12.17 12.48 -14.18
CA VAL A 92 12.18 13.12 -12.86
C VAL A 92 11.13 12.48 -11.94
N GLY A 93 9.96 12.11 -12.46
CA GLY A 93 8.92 11.41 -11.71
C GLY A 93 9.32 9.98 -11.33
N SER A 94 10.16 9.31 -12.15
CA SER A 94 10.74 7.99 -11.84
C SER A 94 11.76 8.07 -10.71
N ILE A 95 12.58 9.13 -10.71
CA ILE A 95 13.58 9.39 -9.67
C ILE A 95 12.91 9.81 -8.35
N THR A 96 11.87 10.63 -8.42
CA THR A 96 11.17 11.14 -7.24
C THR A 96 9.99 10.27 -6.76
N ASN A 97 9.70 9.15 -7.44
CA ASN A 97 8.58 8.26 -7.13
C ASN A 97 7.20 8.97 -7.21
N THR A 98 7.08 9.93 -8.14
CA THR A 98 5.87 10.75 -8.37
C THR A 98 5.30 10.59 -9.78
N ASN A 99 5.65 9.51 -10.50
CA ASN A 99 4.94 9.11 -11.71
C ASN A 99 3.54 8.61 -11.35
N PHE A 100 2.68 9.55 -10.98
CA PHE A 100 1.30 9.28 -10.72
C PHE A 100 0.55 9.17 -12.04
N GLY A 101 -0.38 8.23 -12.08
CA GLY A 101 -1.27 8.02 -13.19
C GLY A 101 -2.66 7.68 -12.70
N ILE A 102 -3.50 7.28 -13.64
CA ILE A 102 -4.84 6.78 -13.39
C ILE A 102 -4.91 5.33 -13.85
N CYS A 103 -5.55 4.48 -13.06
CA CYS A 103 -5.77 3.08 -13.44
C CYS A 103 -6.85 2.97 -14.53
N HIS A 104 -6.49 2.41 -15.68
CA HIS A 104 -7.41 2.10 -16.77
C HIS A 104 -7.39 0.62 -17.12
N ASP A 105 -8.54 0.07 -17.51
CA ASP A 105 -8.63 -1.31 -17.97
C ASP A 105 -8.03 -1.48 -19.37
N VAL A 106 -7.10 -2.43 -19.51
CA VAL A 106 -6.39 -2.69 -20.78
C VAL A 106 -7.33 -3.23 -21.87
N GLY A 107 -8.45 -3.85 -21.46
CA GLY A 107 -9.50 -4.31 -22.38
C GLY A 107 -10.25 -3.16 -23.06
N ARG A 108 -10.14 -1.93 -22.56
CA ARG A 108 -10.77 -0.73 -23.13
C ARG A 108 -9.85 0.08 -24.05
N SER A 109 -8.53 -0.17 -24.01
CA SER A 109 -7.53 0.54 -24.84
C SER A 109 -7.31 -0.07 -26.23
N SER A 110 -8.19 -0.96 -26.70
CA SER A 110 -8.06 -1.67 -28.00
C SER A 110 -9.17 -1.34 -29.03
N ASP A 111 -9.86 -0.21 -28.89
CA ASP A 111 -10.79 0.30 -29.92
C ASP A 111 -10.21 1.53 -30.63
#